data_AF-W9WVC4-F1
#
_entry.id   AF-W9WVC4-F1
#
_cell.length_a   1.000
_cell.length_b   1.000
_cell.length_c   1.000
_cell.angle_alpha   90.00
_cell.angle_beta   90.00
_cell.angle_gamma   90.00
#
_symmetry.space_group_name_H-M   'P 1'
#
loop_
_entity.id
_entity.type
_entity.pdbx_description
1 polymer ?
#
loop_
_entity_poly.entity_id
_entity_poly.type
_entity_poly.pdbx_seq_one_letter_code
_entity_poly.pdbx_strand_id
1 'polypeptide(L)'
;MPAKTPRERGDFEIALICALPLEAECVQELFDKFWEDEGKNFRKAPGDPSVYTTGVIGDHNAVLAYMPGIGTTPAAAVAGSLRVSFPNIKLALVVGVCGGMPYGTGTDQEEIMLGDVIISQALLQYDFGRRRPRGFVKEDIRDTLGRPSPEIRAIQAKLRTSRYKQKMQNNMTTFLQEIQRKRPEIKYRGQENDILYHSSYIHRHPPGTCDECKREGEICELALKTECEDLGCDSIMRVKRSRSMGGSTTQPVVHFGIMASGNTVMASGQHRDLMAQADGIIGFEMEGAGVWDYFPSVVIKGVCDYTDSHKRKGWQRYAAATAAACAKAFLVQWSEEEAPICSEPVRQIPFDHLSGFIGRTEELKHLQQAIFDPEGRRIVSLLDAGVDWPSSLSAKSSQSTPIAQSSGSKPPIN
;
A
#
# COMPACT_ATOMS: atom_id res chain seq x y z
N MET A 1 15.23 6.68 14.32
CA MET A 1 15.53 8.11 14.63
C MET A 1 14.28 8.87 14.25
N PRO A 2 13.84 9.91 14.97
CA PRO A 2 12.58 10.57 14.62
C PRO A 2 12.59 11.04 13.17
N ALA A 3 11.47 10.84 12.47
CA ALA A 3 11.31 11.21 11.07
C ALA A 3 11.78 12.65 10.84
N LYS A 4 12.67 12.86 9.86
CA LYS A 4 13.12 14.21 9.54
C LYS A 4 11.94 15.02 9.04
N THR A 5 11.89 16.27 9.47
CA THR A 5 10.82 17.17 9.05
C THR A 5 10.89 17.39 7.52
N PRO A 6 9.83 17.11 6.76
CA PRO A 6 9.83 17.28 5.32
C PRO A 6 9.86 18.76 4.96
N ARG A 7 10.66 19.07 3.92
CA ARG A 7 10.80 20.39 3.30
C ARG A 7 9.87 20.53 2.10
N GLU A 8 9.68 19.44 1.36
CA GLU A 8 8.82 19.41 0.17
C GLU A 8 8.09 18.08 0.00
N ARG A 9 7.21 18.00 -1.01
CA ARG A 9 6.42 16.80 -1.32
C ARG A 9 7.29 15.60 -1.73
N GLY A 10 8.51 15.84 -2.18
CA GLY A 10 9.48 14.79 -2.50
C GLY A 10 10.08 14.10 -1.27
N ASP A 11 9.85 14.60 -0.07
CA ASP A 11 10.35 13.99 1.18
C ASP A 11 9.38 12.93 1.76
N PHE A 12 8.30 12.62 1.04
CA PHE A 12 7.35 11.57 1.40
C PHE A 12 7.64 10.33 0.57
N GLU A 13 8.00 9.24 1.25
CA GLU A 13 8.30 7.95 0.61
C GLU A 13 7.20 6.90 0.84
N ILE A 14 6.29 7.15 1.78
CA ILE A 14 5.20 6.23 2.16
C ILE A 14 3.85 6.82 1.80
N ALA A 15 3.05 6.05 1.06
CA ALA A 15 1.65 6.33 0.80
C ALA A 15 0.74 5.33 1.51
N LEU A 16 -0.38 5.80 2.08
CA LEU A 16 -1.49 4.99 2.57
C LEU A 16 -2.71 5.34 1.75
N ILE A 17 -3.43 4.34 1.24
CA ILE A 17 -4.63 4.54 0.41
C ILE A 17 -5.78 3.77 1.06
N CYS A 18 -6.85 4.49 1.39
CA CYS A 18 -8.06 3.93 2.01
C CYS A 18 -9.29 4.19 1.14
N ALA A 19 -10.14 3.18 0.98
CA ALA A 19 -11.32 3.22 0.14
C ALA A 19 -12.51 3.88 0.85
N LEU A 20 -12.63 3.64 2.15
CA LEU A 20 -13.75 4.06 2.98
C LEU A 20 -13.30 5.04 4.07
N PRO A 21 -14.17 6.01 4.47
CA PRO A 21 -13.86 6.91 5.58
C PRO A 21 -13.51 6.19 6.88
N LEU A 22 -14.22 5.11 7.22
CA LEU A 22 -13.95 4.33 8.44
C LEU A 22 -12.54 3.70 8.45
N GLU A 23 -11.99 3.37 7.27
CA GLU A 23 -10.65 2.81 7.13
C GLU A 23 -9.61 3.91 7.35
N ALA A 24 -9.83 5.06 6.71
CA ALA A 24 -8.98 6.24 6.87
C ALA A 24 -8.96 6.74 8.32
N GLU A 25 -10.12 6.77 9.01
CA GLU A 25 -10.20 7.12 10.43
C GLU A 25 -9.27 6.24 11.27
N CYS A 26 -9.30 4.91 11.07
CA CYS A 26 -8.43 3.99 11.81
C CYS A 26 -6.94 4.23 11.55
N VAL A 27 -6.57 4.60 10.32
CA VAL A 27 -5.19 4.96 9.97
C VAL A 27 -4.79 6.31 10.59
N GLN A 28 -5.69 7.30 10.59
CA GLN A 28 -5.46 8.60 11.21
C GLN A 28 -5.19 8.49 12.71
N GLU A 29 -5.90 7.60 13.42
CA GLU A 29 -5.66 7.36 14.85
C GLU A 29 -4.24 6.85 15.15
N LEU A 30 -3.50 6.40 14.14
CA LEU A 30 -2.14 5.88 14.27
C LEU A 30 -1.05 6.82 13.75
N PHE A 31 -1.40 8.00 13.25
CA PHE A 31 -0.42 9.06 13.01
C PHE A 31 0.15 9.54 14.35
N ASP A 32 1.47 9.58 14.43
CA ASP A 32 2.16 10.13 15.60
C ASP A 32 2.13 11.66 15.60
N LYS A 33 2.00 12.25 14.40
CA LYS A 33 1.98 13.69 14.16
C LYS A 33 1.32 13.99 12.82
N PHE A 34 0.53 15.06 12.76
CA PHE A 34 0.05 15.64 11.51
C PHE A 34 0.85 16.90 11.17
N TRP A 35 1.19 17.08 9.89
CA TRP A 35 1.94 18.26 9.46
C TRP A 35 1.08 19.52 9.38
N GLU A 36 -0.23 19.37 9.18
CA GLU A 36 -1.17 20.49 9.15
C GLU A 36 -1.29 21.20 10.51
N ASP A 37 -1.25 20.43 11.61
CA ASP A 37 -1.28 20.94 13.00
C ASP A 37 -0.03 21.80 13.32
N GLU A 38 1.04 21.64 12.54
CA GLU A 38 2.29 22.40 12.65
C GLU A 38 2.35 23.58 11.68
N GLY A 39 1.23 23.89 11.03
CA GLY A 39 1.14 24.93 10.00
C GLY A 39 1.82 24.58 8.68
N LYS A 40 2.18 23.30 8.46
CA LYS A 40 2.82 22.84 7.23
C LYS A 40 1.81 22.22 6.28
N ASN A 41 1.52 22.93 5.20
CA ASN A 41 0.65 22.44 4.14
C ASN A 41 1.46 22.24 2.86
N PHE A 42 1.69 20.97 2.50
CA PHE A 42 2.47 20.59 1.32
C PHE A 42 1.72 20.78 0.00
N ARG A 43 0.40 21.05 0.05
CA ARG A 43 -0.52 21.21 -1.09
C ARG A 43 -0.41 20.02 -2.08
N LYS A 44 -1.11 20.12 -3.21
CA LYS A 44 -1.12 19.12 -4.29
C LYS A 44 -0.74 19.76 -5.62
N ALA A 45 -0.40 18.92 -6.61
CA ALA A 45 -0.04 19.39 -7.94
C ALA A 45 -1.24 20.08 -8.62
N PRO A 46 -1.00 21.04 -9.52
CA PRO A 46 -2.07 21.61 -10.34
C PRO A 46 -2.83 20.51 -11.10
N GLY A 47 -4.17 20.55 -11.05
CA GLY A 47 -5.02 19.57 -11.71
C GLY A 47 -5.26 18.27 -10.94
N ASP A 48 -4.62 18.07 -9.78
CA ASP A 48 -4.87 16.91 -8.92
C ASP A 48 -6.24 17.05 -8.20
N PRO A 49 -7.22 16.16 -8.46
CA PRO A 49 -8.53 16.21 -7.83
C PRO A 49 -8.56 15.56 -6.43
N SER A 50 -7.57 14.74 -6.07
CA SER A 50 -7.54 13.94 -4.86
C SER A 50 -7.29 14.77 -3.59
N VAL A 51 -7.64 14.18 -2.45
CA VAL A 51 -7.48 14.79 -1.12
C VAL A 51 -6.48 13.96 -0.33
N TYR A 52 -5.62 14.64 0.43
CA TYR A 52 -4.56 14.01 1.20
C TYR A 52 -4.45 14.59 2.60
N THR A 53 -4.03 13.76 3.53
CA THR A 53 -3.52 14.15 4.84
C THR A 53 -2.05 13.73 4.94
N THR A 54 -1.20 14.61 5.44
CA THR A 54 0.24 14.34 5.57
C THR A 54 0.66 14.35 7.03
N GLY A 55 1.54 13.43 7.41
CA GLY A 55 2.04 13.35 8.78
C GLY A 55 3.18 12.35 8.94
N VAL A 56 3.36 11.86 10.16
CA VAL A 56 4.38 10.90 10.54
C VAL A 56 3.74 9.62 11.07
N ILE A 57 4.22 8.48 10.58
CA ILE A 57 3.93 7.16 11.16
C ILE A 57 5.26 6.45 11.42
N GLY A 58 5.57 6.23 12.69
CA GLY A 58 6.85 5.72 13.14
C GLY A 58 7.99 6.67 12.75
N ASP A 59 8.94 6.15 11.98
CA ASP A 59 10.09 6.91 11.49
C ASP A 59 9.85 7.48 10.07
N HIS A 60 8.63 7.38 9.52
CA HIS A 60 8.33 7.73 8.12
C HIS A 60 7.43 8.96 7.96
N ASN A 61 7.78 9.82 6.99
CA ASN A 61 6.84 10.79 6.44
C ASN A 61 5.84 10.09 5.52
N ALA A 62 4.57 10.11 5.91
CA ALA A 62 3.50 9.40 5.23
C ALA A 62 2.43 10.36 4.69
N VAL A 63 1.90 10.02 3.52
CA VAL A 63 0.73 10.66 2.91
C VAL A 63 -0.44 9.67 2.89
N LEU A 64 -1.54 10.04 3.53
CA LEU A 64 -2.81 9.31 3.48
C LEU A 64 -3.68 9.91 2.37
N ALA A 65 -4.08 9.10 1.41
CA ALA A 65 -4.98 9.47 0.31
C ALA A 65 -6.38 8.90 0.53
N TYR A 66 -7.40 9.73 0.28
CA TYR A 66 -8.80 9.37 0.39
C TYR A 66 -9.38 9.04 -0.99
N MET A 67 -10.01 7.88 -1.11
CA MET A 67 -10.72 7.53 -2.34
C MET A 67 -12.15 8.09 -2.35
N PRO A 68 -12.66 8.51 -3.53
CA PRO A 68 -14.04 8.99 -3.67
C PRO A 68 -15.08 7.86 -3.66
N GLY A 69 -14.65 6.60 -3.69
CA GLY A 69 -15.49 5.40 -3.69
C GLY A 69 -14.64 4.14 -3.87
N ILE A 70 -15.25 2.98 -3.68
CA ILE A 70 -14.63 1.65 -3.81
C ILE A 70 -14.34 1.28 -5.27
N GLY A 71 -13.47 0.29 -5.48
CA GLY A 71 -13.17 -0.25 -6.81
C GLY A 71 -11.83 0.18 -7.38
N THR A 72 -11.42 -0.51 -8.44
CA THR A 72 -10.08 -0.35 -9.04
C THR A 72 -9.94 0.94 -9.82
N THR A 73 -11.03 1.44 -10.42
CA THR A 73 -11.01 2.70 -11.19
C THR A 73 -10.77 3.93 -10.30
N PRO A 74 -11.53 4.14 -9.20
CA PRO A 74 -11.20 5.19 -8.24
C PRO A 74 -9.81 5.04 -7.63
N ALA A 75 -9.38 3.81 -7.33
CA ALA A 75 -8.05 3.53 -6.79
C ALA A 75 -6.93 3.99 -7.74
N ALA A 76 -7.04 3.64 -9.03
CA ALA A 76 -6.09 4.05 -10.07
C ALA A 76 -6.05 5.57 -10.27
N ALA A 77 -7.21 6.24 -10.24
CA ALA A 77 -7.29 7.69 -10.37
C ALA A 77 -6.57 8.42 -9.21
N VAL A 78 -6.77 7.93 -7.98
CA VAL A 78 -6.06 8.45 -6.79
C VAL A 78 -4.57 8.13 -6.87
N ALA A 79 -4.18 6.91 -7.23
CA ALA A 79 -2.78 6.52 -7.33
C ALA A 79 -2.02 7.34 -8.39
N GLY A 80 -2.63 7.57 -9.56
CA GLY A 80 -2.07 8.43 -10.60
C GLY A 80 -1.89 9.87 -10.15
N SER A 81 -2.90 10.44 -9.48
CA SER A 81 -2.84 11.81 -8.94
C SER A 81 -1.78 11.93 -7.85
N LEU A 82 -1.72 10.94 -6.96
CA LEU A 82 -0.75 10.87 -5.88
C LEU A 82 0.68 10.83 -6.42
N ARG A 83 0.93 10.09 -7.50
CA ARG A 83 2.25 9.99 -8.14
C ARG A 83 2.74 11.32 -8.68
N VAL A 84 1.84 12.15 -9.19
CA VAL A 84 2.17 13.51 -9.66
C VAL A 84 2.39 14.46 -8.48
N SER A 85 1.62 14.29 -7.40
CA SER A 85 1.72 15.17 -6.25
C SER A 85 2.90 14.87 -5.33
N PHE A 86 3.21 13.60 -5.12
CA PHE A 86 4.27 13.10 -4.24
C PHE A 86 5.17 12.19 -5.09
N PRO A 87 6.21 12.75 -5.74
CA PRO A 87 6.92 12.05 -6.81
C PRO A 87 7.84 10.90 -6.33
N ASN A 88 8.16 10.86 -5.03
CA ASN A 88 9.17 9.96 -4.47
C ASN A 88 8.57 8.85 -3.59
N ILE A 89 7.29 8.51 -3.76
CA ILE A 89 6.69 7.38 -3.07
C ILE A 89 7.40 6.08 -3.48
N LYS A 90 8.00 5.41 -2.50
CA LYS A 90 8.69 4.12 -2.64
C LYS A 90 7.80 2.94 -2.27
N LEU A 91 6.84 3.16 -1.38
CA LEU A 91 5.88 2.15 -0.93
C LEU A 91 4.47 2.74 -0.81
N ALA A 92 3.51 2.09 -1.43
CA ALA A 92 2.08 2.32 -1.18
C ALA A 92 1.47 1.17 -0.39
N LEU A 93 0.78 1.49 0.70
CA LEU A 93 -0.03 0.56 1.48
C LEU A 93 -1.50 0.78 1.17
N VAL A 94 -2.15 -0.21 0.59
CA VAL A 94 -3.61 -0.20 0.41
C VAL A 94 -4.23 -0.82 1.65
N VAL A 95 -4.76 0.02 2.53
CA VAL A 95 -5.23 -0.38 3.86
C VAL A 95 -6.74 -0.31 3.90
N GLY A 96 -7.37 -1.35 4.44
CA GLY A 96 -8.84 -1.38 4.53
C GLY A 96 -9.41 -2.71 4.97
N VAL A 97 -10.63 -2.99 4.57
CA VAL A 97 -11.30 -4.27 4.84
C VAL A 97 -11.39 -5.16 3.60
N CYS A 98 -11.56 -6.45 3.83
CA CYS A 98 -11.74 -7.45 2.79
C CYS A 98 -12.66 -8.58 3.26
N GLY A 99 -13.11 -9.39 2.31
CA GLY A 99 -13.65 -10.70 2.59
C GLY A 99 -12.53 -11.74 2.70
N GLY A 100 -12.62 -12.64 3.68
CA GLY A 100 -11.61 -13.67 3.94
C GLY A 100 -12.06 -15.06 3.51
N MET A 101 -11.10 -15.90 3.11
CA MET A 101 -11.31 -17.32 2.90
C MET A 101 -11.19 -18.06 4.24
N PRO A 102 -12.28 -18.68 4.76
CA PRO A 102 -12.23 -19.35 6.06
C PRO A 102 -11.15 -20.42 6.19
N TYR A 103 -10.99 -21.22 5.13
CA TYR A 103 -10.11 -22.38 5.10
C TYR A 103 -9.12 -22.20 3.95
N GLY A 104 -7.84 -22.14 4.31
CA GLY A 104 -6.78 -22.16 3.31
C GLY A 104 -6.83 -23.44 2.47
N THR A 105 -6.37 -23.36 1.22
CA THR A 105 -6.33 -24.52 0.31
C THR A 105 -5.10 -25.36 0.59
N GLY A 106 -5.09 -26.02 1.75
CA GLY A 106 -4.04 -26.92 2.20
C GLY A 106 -4.24 -27.35 3.66
N THR A 107 -3.73 -28.52 4.03
CA THR A 107 -3.85 -29.08 5.39
C THR A 107 -3.10 -28.28 6.47
N ASP A 108 -2.21 -27.38 6.06
CA ASP A 108 -1.29 -26.66 6.95
C ASP A 108 -1.60 -25.15 7.08
N GLN A 109 -2.68 -24.66 6.45
CA GLN A 109 -3.06 -23.24 6.58
C GLN A 109 -3.97 -23.01 7.79
N GLU A 110 -3.58 -22.05 8.62
CA GLU A 110 -4.34 -21.61 9.78
C GLU A 110 -5.68 -21.03 9.32
N GLU A 111 -6.76 -21.42 10.00
CA GLU A 111 -8.12 -20.97 9.75
C GLU A 111 -8.21 -19.44 9.88
N ILE A 112 -8.81 -18.72 8.91
CA ILE A 112 -8.91 -17.25 8.92
C ILE A 112 -10.22 -16.82 9.57
N MET A 113 -10.16 -15.99 10.62
CA MET A 113 -11.31 -15.50 11.39
C MET A 113 -11.65 -14.04 11.11
N LEU A 114 -12.87 -13.62 11.42
CA LEU A 114 -13.25 -12.20 11.35
C LEU A 114 -12.37 -11.38 12.31
N GLY A 115 -11.84 -10.27 11.79
CA GLY A 115 -10.86 -9.43 12.47
C GLY A 115 -9.40 -9.84 12.25
N ASP A 116 -9.11 -11.02 11.70
CA ASP A 116 -7.75 -11.32 11.23
C ASP A 116 -7.33 -10.36 10.10
N VAL A 117 -6.03 -10.30 9.82
CA VAL A 117 -5.48 -9.43 8.76
C VAL A 117 -4.76 -10.26 7.71
N ILE A 118 -4.98 -9.92 6.45
CA ILE A 118 -4.29 -10.51 5.30
C ILE A 118 -3.31 -9.49 4.72
N ILE A 119 -2.07 -9.91 4.48
CA ILE A 119 -1.04 -9.18 3.76
C ILE A 119 -0.79 -9.85 2.42
N SER A 120 -0.96 -9.10 1.33
CA SER A 120 -0.80 -9.62 -0.03
C SER A 120 0.65 -10.03 -0.34
N GLN A 121 0.86 -11.29 -0.71
CA GLN A 121 2.10 -11.75 -1.34
C GLN A 121 2.05 -11.63 -2.88
N ALA A 122 0.84 -11.70 -3.43
CA ALA A 122 0.53 -11.44 -4.83
C ALA A 122 -0.93 -10.98 -4.93
N LEU A 123 -1.25 -10.27 -6.01
CA LEU A 123 -2.61 -9.93 -6.36
C LEU A 123 -3.03 -10.63 -7.65
N LEU A 124 -4.27 -11.08 -7.68
CA LEU A 124 -4.91 -11.62 -8.88
C LEU A 124 -6.13 -10.78 -9.22
N GLN A 125 -6.14 -10.14 -10.40
CA GLN A 125 -7.35 -9.44 -10.84
C GLN A 125 -8.37 -10.44 -11.40
N TYR A 126 -9.39 -10.75 -10.62
CA TYR A 126 -10.21 -11.94 -10.88
C TYR A 126 -11.38 -11.72 -11.85
N ASP A 127 -11.76 -10.46 -12.07
CA ASP A 127 -12.81 -10.06 -13.00
C ASP A 127 -12.27 -9.51 -14.33
N PHE A 128 -10.95 -9.61 -14.54
CA PHE A 128 -10.31 -9.29 -15.81
C PHE A 128 -10.19 -10.52 -16.71
N GLY A 129 -10.86 -10.49 -17.86
CA GLY A 129 -10.93 -11.64 -18.75
C GLY A 129 -12.04 -11.52 -19.78
N ARG A 130 -12.31 -12.61 -20.49
CA ARG A 130 -13.31 -12.65 -21.56
C ARG A 130 -14.53 -13.47 -21.15
N ARG A 131 -15.72 -12.90 -21.40
CA ARG A 131 -16.97 -13.66 -21.37
C ARG A 131 -17.06 -14.51 -22.64
N ARG A 132 -17.06 -15.83 -22.50
CA ARG A 132 -17.34 -16.81 -23.56
C ARG A 132 -18.74 -17.42 -23.33
N PRO A 133 -19.34 -18.11 -24.33
CA PRO A 133 -20.63 -18.78 -24.14
C PRO A 133 -20.66 -19.78 -22.97
N ARG A 134 -19.51 -20.38 -22.61
CA ARG A 134 -19.39 -21.32 -21.48
C ARG A 134 -19.09 -20.65 -20.14
N GLY A 135 -19.01 -19.32 -20.09
CA GLY A 135 -18.73 -18.56 -18.87
C GLY A 135 -17.56 -17.59 -19.03
N PHE A 136 -17.14 -17.02 -17.90
CA PHE A 136 -16.00 -16.12 -17.83
C PHE A 136 -14.69 -16.91 -17.84
N VAL A 137 -13.74 -16.48 -18.65
CA VAL A 137 -12.40 -17.06 -18.77
C VAL A 137 -11.38 -15.96 -18.50
N LYS A 138 -10.53 -16.18 -17.49
CA LYS A 138 -9.40 -15.29 -17.16
C LYS A 138 -8.39 -15.25 -18.31
N GLU A 139 -7.74 -14.11 -18.53
CA GLU A 139 -6.67 -13.97 -19.55
C GLU A 139 -5.32 -14.52 -19.04
N ASP A 140 -4.50 -15.04 -19.95
CA ASP A 140 -3.24 -15.72 -19.62
C ASP A 140 -2.06 -14.72 -19.47
N ILE A 141 -1.47 -14.72 -18.27
CA ILE A 141 -0.11 -14.27 -17.89
C ILE A 141 0.22 -12.77 -18.04
N ARG A 142 -0.19 -12.08 -19.11
CA ARG A 142 0.12 -10.64 -19.30
C ARG A 142 -0.66 -9.72 -18.36
N ASP A 143 -1.78 -10.22 -17.85
CA ASP A 143 -2.73 -9.48 -17.01
C ASP A 143 -2.69 -9.96 -15.55
N THR A 144 -1.72 -10.80 -15.20
CA THR A 144 -1.38 -11.09 -13.80
C THR A 144 -0.50 -9.95 -13.30
N LEU A 145 -0.99 -9.25 -12.28
CA LEU A 145 -0.25 -8.18 -11.63
C LEU A 145 1.16 -8.67 -11.26
N GLY A 146 2.17 -7.91 -11.69
CA GLY A 146 3.57 -8.32 -11.56
C GLY A 146 3.94 -8.64 -10.12
N ARG A 147 4.96 -9.48 -9.91
CA ARG A 147 5.42 -9.81 -8.54
C ARG A 147 5.81 -8.53 -7.78
N PRO A 148 5.54 -8.44 -6.46
CA PRO A 148 6.00 -7.31 -5.65
C PRO A 148 7.51 -7.13 -5.76
N SER A 149 8.04 -5.93 -5.46
CA SER A 149 9.48 -5.66 -5.53
C SER A 149 10.32 -6.62 -4.67
N PRO A 150 11.61 -6.86 -5.00
CA PRO A 150 12.48 -7.71 -4.19
C PRO A 150 12.54 -7.30 -2.71
N GLU A 151 12.53 -6.00 -2.44
CA GLU A 151 12.52 -5.43 -1.10
C GLU A 151 11.25 -5.80 -0.32
N ILE A 152 10.06 -5.60 -0.91
CA ILE A 152 8.78 -6.00 -0.31
C ILE A 152 8.80 -7.50 0.02
N ARG A 153 9.25 -8.34 -0.91
CA ARG A 153 9.31 -9.79 -0.69
C ARG A 153 10.29 -10.17 0.42
N ALA A 154 11.44 -9.49 0.52
CA ALA A 154 12.41 -9.73 1.58
C ALA A 154 11.84 -9.36 2.97
N ILE A 155 11.12 -8.24 3.08
CA ILE A 155 10.45 -7.84 4.32
C ILE A 155 9.35 -8.83 4.68
N GLN A 156 8.52 -9.25 3.73
CA GLN A 156 7.51 -10.30 3.96
C GLN A 156 8.13 -11.61 4.45
N ALA A 157 9.25 -12.04 3.85
CA ALA A 157 9.97 -13.24 4.30
C ALA A 157 10.51 -13.08 5.73
N LYS A 158 11.08 -11.91 6.06
CA LYS A 158 11.53 -11.58 7.42
C LYS A 158 10.39 -11.62 8.43
N LEU A 159 9.25 -11.02 8.12
CA LEU A 159 8.06 -10.97 8.98
C LEU A 159 7.48 -12.35 9.29
N ARG A 160 7.67 -13.34 8.41
CA ARG A 160 7.23 -14.73 8.61
C ARG A 160 8.12 -15.53 9.58
N THR A 161 9.32 -15.06 9.89
CA THR A 161 10.20 -15.74 10.88
C THR A 161 9.65 -15.57 12.30
N SER A 162 9.83 -16.57 13.17
CA SER A 162 9.17 -16.62 14.49
C SER A 162 9.36 -15.36 15.34
N ARG A 163 10.59 -14.83 15.40
CA ARG A 163 10.91 -13.61 16.16
C ARG A 163 10.15 -12.39 15.65
N TYR A 164 10.14 -12.18 14.34
CA TYR A 164 9.51 -11.00 13.75
C TYR A 164 7.99 -11.14 13.64
N LYS A 165 7.46 -12.36 13.46
CA LYS A 165 6.03 -12.66 13.58
C LYS A 165 5.52 -12.25 14.97
N GLN A 166 6.20 -12.68 16.03
CA GLN A 166 5.83 -12.30 17.40
C GLN A 166 5.95 -10.79 17.65
N LYS A 167 7.04 -10.16 17.17
CA LYS A 167 7.22 -8.71 17.30
C LYS A 167 6.10 -7.93 16.58
N MET A 168 5.74 -8.34 15.37
CA MET A 168 4.67 -7.75 14.60
C MET A 168 3.32 -7.90 15.30
N GLN A 169 3.03 -9.09 15.83
CA GLN A 169 1.81 -9.37 16.60
C GLN A 169 1.71 -8.48 17.85
N ASN A 170 2.80 -8.31 18.59
CA ASN A 170 2.85 -7.45 19.78
C ASN A 170 2.61 -5.98 19.41
N ASN A 171 3.31 -5.47 18.39
CA ASN A 171 3.13 -4.10 17.90
C ASN A 171 1.68 -3.86 17.43
N MET A 172 1.14 -4.79 16.65
CA MET A 172 -0.24 -4.73 16.18
C MET A 172 -1.23 -4.69 17.35
N THR A 173 -1.01 -5.50 18.39
CA THR A 173 -1.84 -5.47 19.60
C THR A 173 -1.79 -4.10 20.28
N THR A 174 -0.60 -3.53 20.45
CA THR A 174 -0.43 -2.19 21.04
C THR A 174 -1.13 -1.11 20.23
N PHE A 175 -0.95 -1.09 18.90
CA PHE A 175 -1.58 -0.11 18.03
C PHE A 175 -3.10 -0.28 17.95
N LEU A 176 -3.60 -1.53 17.97
CA LEU A 176 -5.03 -1.78 18.06
C LEU A 176 -5.61 -1.23 19.36
N GLN A 177 -4.96 -1.47 20.50
CA GLN A 177 -5.38 -0.90 21.79
C GLN A 177 -5.37 0.64 21.77
N GLU A 178 -4.42 1.26 21.09
CA GLU A 178 -4.38 2.70 20.89
C GLU A 178 -5.62 3.21 20.12
N ILE A 179 -5.94 2.58 19.00
CA ILE A 179 -7.16 2.90 18.22
C ILE A 179 -8.39 2.74 19.12
N GLN A 180 -8.54 1.63 19.83
CA GLN A 180 -9.70 1.36 20.68
C GLN A 180 -9.81 2.33 21.86
N ARG A 181 -8.69 2.86 22.36
CA ARG A 181 -8.68 3.91 23.39
C ARG A 181 -9.19 5.24 22.84
N LYS A 182 -8.79 5.62 21.63
CA LYS A 182 -9.24 6.86 20.96
C LYS A 182 -10.66 6.73 20.41
N ARG A 183 -11.07 5.50 20.04
CA ARG A 183 -12.37 5.14 19.45
C ARG A 183 -13.01 3.96 20.21
N PRO A 184 -13.61 4.19 21.39
CA PRO A 184 -14.18 3.12 22.23
C PRO A 184 -15.32 2.34 21.58
N GLU A 185 -15.95 2.86 20.53
CA GLU A 185 -16.95 2.17 19.72
C GLU A 185 -16.38 0.99 18.89
N ILE A 186 -15.05 0.98 18.66
CA ILE A 186 -14.37 -0.10 17.95
C ILE A 186 -14.03 -1.20 18.95
N LYS A 187 -14.88 -2.22 19.03
CA LYS A 187 -14.70 -3.35 19.96
C LYS A 187 -14.60 -4.66 19.21
N TYR A 188 -13.75 -5.54 19.73
CA TYR A 188 -13.81 -6.95 19.35
C TYR A 188 -15.18 -7.50 19.74
N ARG A 189 -15.84 -8.20 18.82
CA ARG A 189 -17.20 -8.71 19.04
C ARG A 189 -17.24 -10.03 19.78
N GLY A 190 -16.10 -10.61 20.14
CA GLY A 190 -16.06 -11.93 20.74
C GLY A 190 -16.03 -13.02 19.67
N GLN A 191 -15.41 -14.13 20.03
CA GLN A 191 -15.18 -15.26 19.13
C GLN A 191 -16.49 -16.01 18.82
N GLU A 192 -17.45 -15.95 19.73
CA GLU A 192 -18.80 -16.49 19.57
C GLU A 192 -19.61 -15.81 18.46
N ASN A 193 -19.21 -14.59 18.07
CA ASN A 193 -19.81 -13.82 16.99
C ASN A 193 -19.06 -13.98 15.64
N ASP A 194 -18.03 -14.84 15.61
CA ASP A 194 -17.37 -15.33 14.40
C ASP A 194 -18.16 -16.50 13.82
N ILE A 195 -19.21 -16.20 13.06
CA ILE A 195 -20.13 -17.22 12.54
C ILE A 195 -19.94 -17.36 11.03
N LEU A 196 -19.52 -18.55 10.63
CA LEU A 196 -19.45 -19.01 9.25
C LEU A 196 -20.62 -19.94 8.94
N TYR A 197 -21.22 -19.77 7.77
CA TYR A 197 -22.20 -20.71 7.23
C TYR A 197 -21.57 -21.62 6.16
N HIS A 198 -22.19 -22.78 5.93
CA HIS A 198 -21.79 -23.67 4.84
C HIS A 198 -21.85 -22.92 3.50
N SER A 199 -20.89 -23.17 2.61
CA SER A 199 -20.75 -22.37 1.38
C SER A 199 -21.91 -22.48 0.40
N SER A 200 -22.70 -23.55 0.51
CA SER A 200 -23.96 -23.75 -0.24
C SER A 200 -25.19 -23.13 0.42
N TYR A 201 -25.08 -22.61 1.64
CA TYR A 201 -26.19 -21.97 2.32
C TYR A 201 -26.37 -20.55 1.78
N ILE A 202 -27.60 -20.23 1.38
CA ILE A 202 -27.93 -18.95 0.76
C ILE A 202 -28.63 -18.07 1.79
N HIS A 203 -28.14 -16.85 1.95
CA HIS A 203 -28.74 -15.81 2.79
C HIS A 203 -30.05 -15.32 2.16
N ARG A 204 -31.17 -15.91 2.59
CA ARG A 204 -32.52 -15.59 2.12
C ARG A 204 -33.54 -15.75 3.24
N HIS A 205 -34.71 -15.14 3.04
CA HIS A 205 -35.86 -15.31 3.93
C HIS A 205 -36.22 -16.81 4.11
N PRO A 206 -36.62 -17.23 5.33
CA PRO A 206 -37.10 -18.57 5.57
C PRO A 206 -38.27 -18.94 4.64
N PRO A 207 -38.39 -20.21 4.22
CA PRO A 207 -39.48 -20.64 3.34
C PRO A 207 -40.86 -20.21 3.87
N GLY A 208 -41.67 -19.62 2.99
CA GLY A 208 -43.02 -19.15 3.33
C GLY A 208 -43.11 -17.77 4.00
N THR A 209 -41.99 -17.07 4.23
CA THR A 209 -42.01 -15.74 4.88
C THR A 209 -41.95 -14.57 3.90
N CYS A 210 -41.61 -14.81 2.63
CA CYS A 210 -41.49 -13.76 1.61
C CYS A 210 -41.89 -14.29 0.23
N ASP A 211 -42.71 -13.53 -0.49
CA ASP A 211 -43.20 -13.89 -1.81
C ASP A 211 -42.14 -13.80 -2.91
N GLU A 212 -41.17 -12.89 -2.76
CA GLU A 212 -40.07 -12.68 -3.72
C GLU A 212 -38.91 -13.66 -3.53
N CYS A 213 -38.79 -14.30 -2.36
CA CYS A 213 -37.72 -15.27 -2.06
C CYS A 213 -38.18 -16.73 -2.26
N LYS A 214 -39.22 -16.95 -3.07
CA LYS A 214 -39.86 -18.27 -3.23
C LYS A 214 -39.00 -19.26 -4.02
N ARG A 215 -38.34 -18.81 -5.09
CA ARG A 215 -37.54 -19.70 -5.95
C ARG A 215 -36.10 -19.79 -5.46
N GLU A 216 -35.45 -20.88 -5.85
CA GLU A 216 -34.03 -21.09 -5.58
C GLU A 216 -33.19 -20.02 -6.30
N GLY A 217 -32.29 -19.37 -5.55
CA GLY A 217 -31.46 -18.26 -6.04
C GLY A 217 -32.13 -16.89 -6.04
N GLU A 218 -33.44 -16.78 -5.78
CA GLU A 218 -34.11 -15.47 -5.68
C GLU A 218 -33.97 -14.88 -4.28
N ILE A 219 -33.37 -13.70 -4.21
CA ILE A 219 -33.13 -12.96 -2.98
C ILE A 219 -33.69 -11.56 -3.17
N CYS A 220 -34.67 -11.17 -2.37
CA CYS A 220 -35.24 -9.83 -2.44
C CYS A 220 -34.31 -8.77 -1.86
N GLU A 221 -34.56 -7.50 -2.20
CA GLU A 221 -33.73 -6.38 -1.77
C GLU A 221 -33.66 -6.25 -0.24
N LEU A 222 -34.74 -6.58 0.47
CA LEU A 222 -34.77 -6.60 1.93
C LEU A 222 -33.78 -7.64 2.49
N ALA A 223 -33.84 -8.89 2.01
CA ALA A 223 -32.93 -9.94 2.45
C ALA A 223 -31.45 -9.58 2.21
N LEU A 224 -31.15 -8.93 1.08
CA LEU A 224 -29.80 -8.46 0.76
C LEU A 224 -29.26 -7.40 1.75
N LYS A 225 -30.14 -6.70 2.48
CA LYS A 225 -29.77 -5.62 3.41
C LYS A 225 -29.86 -6.01 4.89
N THR A 226 -30.64 -7.04 5.21
CA THR A 226 -30.88 -7.55 6.56
C THR A 226 -29.75 -8.47 7.04
N GLU A 227 -29.35 -8.36 8.31
CA GLU A 227 -28.33 -9.22 8.92
C GLU A 227 -28.84 -10.64 9.15
N CYS A 228 -27.93 -11.59 9.34
CA CYS A 228 -28.28 -13.01 9.44
C CYS A 228 -29.21 -13.32 10.61
N GLU A 229 -28.99 -12.65 11.74
CA GLU A 229 -29.78 -12.83 12.96
C GLU A 229 -31.23 -12.36 12.74
N ASP A 230 -31.41 -11.18 12.14
CA ASP A 230 -32.73 -10.61 11.87
C ASP A 230 -33.48 -11.33 10.74
N LEU A 231 -32.74 -11.84 9.74
CA LEU A 231 -33.33 -12.61 8.64
C LEU A 231 -33.76 -14.01 9.08
N GLY A 232 -33.22 -14.53 10.19
CA GLY A 232 -33.51 -15.88 10.68
C GLY A 232 -32.72 -16.97 9.95
N CYS A 233 -31.45 -16.72 9.65
CA CYS A 233 -30.56 -17.74 9.08
C CYS A 233 -30.42 -18.97 10.00
N ASP A 234 -30.48 -20.15 9.40
CA ASP A 234 -30.53 -21.43 10.11
C ASP A 234 -29.19 -21.74 10.81
N SER A 235 -29.25 -21.88 12.13
CA SER A 235 -28.08 -22.18 12.95
C SER A 235 -27.48 -23.56 12.67
N ILE A 236 -28.26 -24.50 12.12
CA ILE A 236 -27.79 -25.83 11.72
C ILE A 236 -26.78 -25.73 10.57
N MET A 237 -26.91 -24.69 9.74
CA MET A 237 -26.02 -24.46 8.60
C MET A 237 -24.70 -23.78 9.00
N ARG A 238 -24.48 -23.51 10.29
CA ARG A 238 -23.23 -22.93 10.79
C ARG A 238 -22.12 -23.98 10.83
N VAL A 239 -20.95 -23.60 10.36
CA VAL A 239 -19.76 -24.47 10.34
C VAL A 239 -19.03 -24.35 11.68
N LYS A 240 -18.62 -25.48 12.25
CA LYS A 240 -17.78 -25.51 13.45
C LYS A 240 -16.36 -25.08 13.11
N ARG A 241 -15.83 -24.12 13.87
CA ARG A 241 -14.51 -23.51 13.67
C ARG A 241 -13.53 -24.05 14.72
N SER A 242 -12.34 -24.49 14.31
CA SER A 242 -11.37 -25.15 15.20
C SER A 242 -10.70 -24.16 16.15
N ARG A 243 -10.37 -22.96 15.67
CA ARG A 243 -9.82 -21.87 16.50
C ARG A 243 -10.83 -21.39 17.56
N SER A 244 -12.14 -21.59 17.34
CA SER A 244 -13.20 -21.27 18.31
C SER A 244 -13.28 -22.23 19.50
N MET A 245 -12.67 -23.41 19.39
CA MET A 245 -12.70 -24.45 20.43
C MET A 245 -11.47 -24.43 21.35
N GLY A 246 -10.40 -23.73 20.96
CA GLY A 246 -9.08 -23.81 21.61
C GLY A 246 -8.85 -22.89 22.82
N GLY A 247 -9.77 -21.97 23.12
CA GLY A 247 -9.65 -21.01 24.21
C GLY A 247 -8.60 -19.91 23.98
N SER A 248 -9.00 -18.67 24.24
CA SER A 248 -8.12 -17.52 24.54
C SER A 248 -7.36 -16.80 23.40
N THR A 249 -7.57 -17.06 22.11
CA THR A 249 -7.01 -16.12 21.09
C THR A 249 -8.00 -14.98 20.84
N THR A 250 -7.94 -13.95 21.68
CA THR A 250 -8.66 -12.67 21.47
C THR A 250 -7.95 -11.74 20.49
N GLN A 251 -6.75 -12.12 20.05
CA GLN A 251 -5.94 -11.31 19.17
C GLN A 251 -6.09 -11.75 17.71
N PRO A 252 -6.23 -10.78 16.78
CA PRO A 252 -6.28 -11.05 15.36
C PRO A 252 -4.94 -11.61 14.86
N VAL A 253 -4.97 -12.58 13.96
CA VAL A 253 -3.78 -13.21 13.38
C VAL A 253 -3.46 -12.59 12.02
N VAL A 254 -2.16 -12.47 11.70
CA VAL A 254 -1.67 -12.00 10.40
C VAL A 254 -1.40 -13.18 9.47
N HIS A 255 -2.06 -13.17 8.32
CA HIS A 255 -1.94 -14.14 7.24
C HIS A 255 -1.24 -13.54 6.02
N PHE A 256 -0.42 -14.34 5.34
CA PHE A 256 0.26 -13.94 4.11
C PHE A 256 -0.19 -14.85 2.97
N GLY A 257 -0.66 -14.29 1.87
CA GLY A 257 -1.09 -15.08 0.72
C GLY A 257 -1.57 -14.27 -0.47
N ILE A 258 -2.19 -14.96 -1.42
CA ILE A 258 -2.72 -14.37 -2.66
C ILE A 258 -4.06 -13.72 -2.35
N MET A 259 -4.26 -12.47 -2.77
CA MET A 259 -5.56 -11.81 -2.70
C MET A 259 -6.11 -11.56 -4.09
N ALA A 260 -7.41 -11.81 -4.23
CA ALA A 260 -8.15 -11.44 -5.42
C ALA A 260 -8.60 -9.98 -5.33
N SER A 261 -8.42 -9.25 -6.42
CA SER A 261 -8.79 -7.84 -6.57
C SER A 261 -9.73 -7.65 -7.75
N GLY A 262 -10.76 -6.82 -7.64
CA GLY A 262 -11.68 -6.56 -8.75
C GLY A 262 -12.80 -5.58 -8.41
N ASN A 263 -13.57 -5.16 -9.41
CA ASN A 263 -14.76 -4.30 -9.24
C ASN A 263 -16.03 -5.08 -8.93
N THR A 264 -16.04 -6.40 -9.18
CA THR A 264 -17.13 -7.26 -8.75
C THR A 264 -17.05 -7.48 -7.23
N VAL A 265 -18.18 -7.62 -6.54
CA VAL A 265 -18.21 -8.10 -5.15
C VAL A 265 -18.46 -9.60 -5.18
N MET A 266 -17.55 -10.39 -4.63
CA MET A 266 -17.80 -11.81 -4.44
C MET A 266 -18.76 -11.99 -3.26
N ALA A 267 -19.95 -12.50 -3.54
CA ALA A 267 -21.03 -12.71 -2.56
C ALA A 267 -21.62 -14.13 -2.69
N SER A 268 -20.77 -15.11 -2.98
CA SER A 268 -21.17 -16.49 -3.24
C SER A 268 -20.12 -17.45 -2.69
N GLY A 269 -20.48 -18.18 -1.64
CA GLY A 269 -19.56 -19.10 -0.96
C GLY A 269 -19.01 -20.18 -1.89
N GLN A 270 -19.83 -20.73 -2.78
CA GLN A 270 -19.40 -21.76 -3.74
C GLN A 270 -18.40 -21.22 -4.76
N HIS A 271 -18.69 -20.08 -5.40
CA HIS A 271 -17.76 -19.49 -6.38
C HIS A 271 -16.45 -19.05 -5.72
N ARG A 272 -16.55 -18.50 -4.51
CA ARG A 272 -15.41 -18.16 -3.67
C ARG A 272 -14.53 -19.40 -3.43
N ASP A 273 -15.10 -20.52 -2.99
CA ASP A 273 -14.36 -21.76 -2.72
C ASP A 273 -13.69 -22.31 -3.99
N LEU A 274 -14.40 -22.31 -5.12
CA LEU A 274 -13.86 -22.74 -6.41
C LEU A 274 -12.65 -21.91 -6.84
N MET A 275 -12.72 -20.59 -6.70
CA MET A 275 -11.61 -19.70 -7.03
C MET A 275 -10.42 -19.89 -6.09
N ALA A 276 -10.67 -20.06 -4.80
CA ALA A 276 -9.60 -20.32 -3.84
C ALA A 276 -8.88 -21.63 -4.13
N GLN A 277 -9.62 -22.69 -4.48
CA GLN A 277 -9.05 -23.98 -4.87
C GLN A 277 -8.22 -23.88 -6.15
N ALA A 278 -8.69 -23.11 -7.13
CA ALA A 278 -8.00 -22.96 -8.40
C ALA A 278 -6.74 -22.08 -8.29
N ASP A 279 -6.80 -20.98 -7.54
CA ASP A 279 -5.79 -19.91 -7.59
C ASP A 279 -5.02 -19.69 -6.27
N GLY A 280 -5.38 -20.41 -5.19
CA GLY A 280 -4.76 -20.22 -3.87
C GLY A 280 -5.12 -18.89 -3.20
N ILE A 281 -6.26 -18.30 -3.56
CA ILE A 281 -6.75 -17.03 -2.98
C ILE A 281 -7.17 -17.23 -1.52
N ILE A 282 -6.73 -16.33 -0.65
CA ILE A 282 -7.12 -16.31 0.76
C ILE A 282 -7.97 -15.08 1.16
N GLY A 283 -8.13 -14.10 0.27
CA GLY A 283 -8.94 -12.91 0.52
C GLY A 283 -9.37 -12.20 -0.76
N PHE A 284 -10.45 -11.42 -0.65
CA PHE A 284 -11.07 -10.68 -1.75
C PHE A 284 -11.23 -9.20 -1.37
N GLU A 285 -10.67 -8.32 -2.17
CA GLU A 285 -10.78 -6.86 -2.01
C GLU A 285 -10.99 -6.18 -3.37
N MET A 286 -11.14 -4.85 -3.39
CA MET A 286 -11.62 -4.15 -4.59
C MET A 286 -10.72 -3.02 -5.11
N GLU A 287 -9.57 -2.76 -4.50
CA GLU A 287 -8.76 -1.57 -4.80
C GLU A 287 -7.36 -1.90 -5.32
N GLY A 288 -6.74 -2.95 -4.80
CA GLY A 288 -5.32 -3.26 -4.97
C GLY A 288 -4.87 -3.28 -6.43
N ALA A 289 -5.65 -3.86 -7.34
CA ALA A 289 -5.33 -3.91 -8.76
C ALA A 289 -5.22 -2.53 -9.41
N GLY A 290 -6.00 -1.54 -8.96
CA GLY A 290 -5.93 -0.18 -9.50
C GLY A 290 -4.67 0.57 -9.07
N VAL A 291 -4.10 0.24 -7.92
CA VAL A 291 -2.89 0.90 -7.38
C VAL A 291 -1.61 0.27 -7.92
N TRP A 292 -1.64 -1.03 -8.22
CA TRP A 292 -0.46 -1.87 -8.45
C TRP A 292 0.49 -1.37 -9.55
N ASP A 293 -0.06 -0.78 -10.62
CA ASP A 293 0.74 -0.29 -11.75
C ASP A 293 1.41 1.08 -11.50
N TYR A 294 1.05 1.77 -10.41
CA TYR A 294 1.57 3.10 -10.10
C TYR A 294 2.76 3.07 -9.13
N PHE A 295 2.74 2.17 -8.14
CA PHE A 295 3.71 2.12 -7.06
C PHE A 295 4.05 0.68 -6.66
N PRO A 296 5.27 0.42 -6.16
CA PRO A 296 5.51 -0.77 -5.34
C PRO A 296 4.52 -0.78 -4.18
N SER A 297 3.67 -1.81 -4.13
CA SER A 297 2.49 -1.80 -3.27
C SER A 297 2.38 -3.05 -2.41
N VAL A 298 1.83 -2.88 -1.21
CA VAL A 298 1.37 -3.97 -0.34
C VAL A 298 -0.06 -3.70 0.06
N VAL A 299 -0.92 -4.69 -0.12
CA VAL A 299 -2.32 -4.60 0.28
C VAL A 299 -2.47 -5.28 1.63
N ILE A 300 -2.97 -4.54 2.63
CA ILE A 300 -3.12 -4.97 4.03
C ILE A 300 -4.58 -4.79 4.41
N LYS A 301 -5.31 -5.90 4.57
CA LYS A 301 -6.76 -5.86 4.74
C LYS A 301 -7.22 -6.66 5.95
N GLY A 302 -8.09 -6.08 6.75
CA GLY A 302 -8.77 -6.77 7.84
C GLY A 302 -9.99 -7.53 7.32
N VAL A 303 -10.23 -8.73 7.83
CA VAL A 303 -11.32 -9.60 7.38
C VAL A 303 -12.63 -9.20 8.05
N CYS A 304 -13.59 -8.69 7.29
CA CYS A 304 -14.89 -8.24 7.82
C CYS A 304 -16.07 -9.15 7.46
N ASP A 305 -15.92 -10.01 6.47
CA ASP A 305 -16.88 -11.03 6.07
C ASP A 305 -16.17 -12.24 5.45
N TYR A 306 -16.93 -13.27 5.10
CA TYR A 306 -16.41 -14.49 4.49
C TYR A 306 -16.66 -14.56 2.98
N THR A 307 -16.97 -13.43 2.33
CA THR A 307 -17.12 -13.39 0.86
C THR A 307 -18.22 -14.33 0.35
N ASP A 308 -19.25 -14.56 1.17
CA ASP A 308 -20.47 -15.29 0.84
C ASP A 308 -21.68 -14.36 0.80
N SER A 309 -22.88 -14.92 0.74
CA SER A 309 -24.11 -14.14 0.72
C SER A 309 -24.48 -13.53 2.08
N HIS A 310 -23.83 -13.94 3.17
CA HIS A 310 -24.26 -13.64 4.53
C HIS A 310 -23.83 -12.23 4.97
N LYS A 311 -24.78 -11.46 5.49
CA LYS A 311 -24.53 -10.08 5.92
C LYS A 311 -24.09 -10.01 7.38
N ARG A 312 -22.96 -9.32 7.61
CA ARG A 312 -22.39 -9.02 8.93
C ARG A 312 -21.69 -7.66 8.93
N LYS A 313 -22.44 -6.56 9.11
CA LYS A 313 -21.81 -5.22 9.08
C LYS A 313 -21.02 -4.93 10.34
N GLY A 314 -21.31 -5.66 11.42
CA GLY A 314 -20.73 -5.43 12.72
C GLY A 314 -19.20 -5.50 12.81
N TRP A 315 -18.56 -6.28 11.95
CA TRP A 315 -17.11 -6.53 12.00
C TRP A 315 -16.28 -5.47 11.28
N GLN A 316 -16.89 -4.66 10.41
CA GLN A 316 -16.16 -3.77 9.50
C GLN A 316 -15.25 -2.78 10.23
N ARG A 317 -15.73 -2.13 11.30
CA ARG A 317 -14.93 -1.18 12.09
C ARG A 317 -13.75 -1.86 12.80
N TYR A 318 -13.99 -3.03 13.38
CA TYR A 318 -12.92 -3.78 14.06
C TYR A 318 -11.88 -4.27 13.05
N ALA A 319 -12.31 -4.85 11.92
CA ALA A 319 -11.44 -5.27 10.84
C ALA A 319 -10.59 -4.11 10.30
N ALA A 320 -11.18 -2.93 10.06
CA ALA A 320 -10.43 -1.75 9.64
C ALA A 320 -9.36 -1.33 10.65
N ALA A 321 -9.69 -1.36 11.95
CA ALA A 321 -8.72 -1.05 13.01
C ALA A 321 -7.58 -2.08 13.07
N THR A 322 -7.87 -3.36 12.92
CA THR A 322 -6.83 -4.40 12.84
C THR A 322 -5.92 -4.21 11.63
N ALA A 323 -6.49 -3.85 10.46
CA ALA A 323 -5.72 -3.55 9.25
C ALA A 323 -4.79 -2.34 9.44
N ALA A 324 -5.29 -1.25 10.00
CA ALA A 324 -4.51 -0.05 10.30
C ALA A 324 -3.38 -0.34 11.30
N ALA A 325 -3.68 -1.07 12.39
CA ALA A 325 -2.68 -1.49 13.36
C ALA A 325 -1.59 -2.38 12.73
N CYS A 326 -1.99 -3.29 11.85
CA CYS A 326 -1.06 -4.12 11.08
C CYS A 326 -0.21 -3.30 10.11
N ALA A 327 -0.78 -2.28 9.45
CA ALA A 327 -0.05 -1.39 8.55
C ALA A 327 1.05 -0.60 9.30
N LYS A 328 0.74 -0.02 10.48
CA LYS A 328 1.77 0.62 11.30
C LYS A 328 2.82 -0.38 11.79
N ALA A 329 2.42 -1.59 12.20
CA ALA A 329 3.35 -2.64 12.60
C ALA A 329 4.28 -3.10 11.46
N PHE A 330 3.77 -3.12 10.22
CA PHE A 330 4.55 -3.39 9.01
C PHE A 330 5.57 -2.26 8.77
N LEU A 331 5.15 -1.00 8.83
CA LEU A 331 6.04 0.16 8.66
C LEU A 331 7.17 0.21 9.69
N VAL A 332 6.94 -0.24 10.94
CA VAL A 332 8.02 -0.37 11.95
C VAL A 332 9.12 -1.36 11.53
N GLN A 333 8.88 -2.23 10.54
CA GLN A 333 9.90 -3.11 9.95
C GLN A 333 10.39 -2.64 8.57
N TRP A 334 9.78 -1.60 8.01
CA TRP A 334 10.22 -0.96 6.78
C TRP A 334 11.39 -0.03 7.09
N SER A 335 12.50 -0.19 6.36
CA SER A 335 13.68 0.66 6.50
C SER A 335 13.74 1.64 5.34
N GLU A 336 14.02 2.91 5.62
CA GLU A 336 14.39 3.86 4.57
C GLU A 336 15.83 3.60 4.13
N GLU A 337 16.12 3.85 2.85
CA GLU A 337 17.49 3.95 2.38
C GLU A 337 18.18 5.13 3.09
N GLU A 338 19.44 4.97 3.49
CA GLU A 338 20.22 6.14 3.90
C GLU A 338 20.34 7.07 2.69
N ALA A 339 19.74 8.26 2.78
CA ALA A 339 19.96 9.29 1.79
C ALA A 339 21.48 9.48 1.64
N PRO A 340 22.02 9.51 0.39
CA PRO A 340 23.44 9.74 0.20
C PRO A 340 23.80 10.99 0.98
N ILE A 341 24.80 10.87 1.86
CA ILE A 341 25.33 12.00 2.60
C ILE A 341 25.86 12.96 1.54
N CYS A 342 25.07 13.97 1.17
CA CYS A 342 25.55 15.09 0.39
C CYS A 342 26.36 15.95 1.37
N SER A 343 27.54 15.47 1.76
CA SER A 343 28.49 16.14 2.65
C SER A 343 29.31 17.20 1.93
N GLU A 344 29.20 17.30 0.61
CA GLU A 344 29.82 18.41 -0.09
C GLU A 344 28.83 19.57 -0.16
N PRO A 345 29.15 20.74 0.44
CA PRO A 345 28.40 21.94 0.16
C PRO A 345 28.44 22.15 -1.36
N VAL A 346 27.31 22.55 -1.94
CA VAL A 346 27.24 23.06 -3.31
C VAL A 346 28.45 23.97 -3.53
N ARG A 347 29.47 23.50 -4.26
CA ARG A 347 30.61 24.34 -4.62
C ARG A 347 30.08 25.29 -5.69
N GLN A 348 29.79 26.51 -5.28
CA GLN A 348 29.83 27.62 -6.24
C GLN A 348 31.24 27.61 -6.82
N ILE A 349 31.37 27.19 -8.07
CA ILE A 349 32.58 27.44 -8.85
C ILE A 349 32.52 28.94 -9.16
N PRO A 350 33.39 29.77 -8.56
CA PRO A 350 33.48 31.16 -8.96
C PRO A 350 33.99 31.14 -10.40
N PHE A 351 33.14 31.49 -11.35
CA PHE A 351 33.63 31.76 -12.69
C PHE A 351 34.39 33.08 -12.61
N ASP A 352 35.71 33.03 -12.79
CA ASP A 352 36.48 34.23 -13.09
C ASP A 352 35.87 34.89 -14.33
N HIS A 353 35.72 36.22 -14.29
CA HIS A 353 35.14 37.00 -15.37
C HIS A 353 35.90 36.70 -16.67
N LEU A 354 35.29 35.92 -17.57
CA LEU A 354 35.85 35.58 -18.87
C LEU A 354 35.95 36.85 -19.72
N SER A 355 37.09 37.55 -19.64
CA SER A 355 37.36 38.82 -20.32
C SER A 355 37.43 38.69 -21.85
N GLY A 356 37.41 37.47 -22.40
CA GLY A 356 37.37 37.18 -23.83
C GLY A 356 35.98 36.83 -24.39
N PHE A 357 34.92 36.82 -23.58
CA PHE A 357 33.58 36.45 -24.03
C PHE A 357 32.83 37.68 -24.59
N ILE A 358 33.16 38.07 -25.83
CA ILE A 358 32.58 39.24 -26.50
C ILE A 358 31.50 38.78 -27.49
N GLY A 359 30.35 39.45 -27.50
CA GLY A 359 29.35 39.32 -28.56
C GLY A 359 28.14 38.42 -28.27
N ARG A 360 27.97 37.94 -27.02
CA ARG A 360 26.77 37.19 -26.59
C ARG A 360 26.04 37.83 -25.40
N THR A 361 26.17 39.14 -25.27
CA THR A 361 25.63 39.89 -24.13
C THR A 361 24.12 39.75 -24.05
N GLU A 362 23.42 39.73 -25.19
CA GLU A 362 21.97 39.58 -25.22
C GLU A 362 21.54 38.14 -24.89
N GLU A 363 22.24 37.11 -25.38
CA GLU A 363 21.96 35.72 -25.03
C GLU A 363 22.22 35.43 -23.55
N LEU A 364 23.29 35.99 -22.98
CA LEU A 364 23.59 35.90 -21.55
C LEU A 364 22.55 36.63 -20.71
N LYS A 365 22.07 37.79 -21.17
CA LYS A 365 21.01 38.56 -20.50
C LYS A 365 19.67 37.82 -20.56
N HIS A 366 19.38 37.19 -21.69
CA HIS A 366 18.19 36.36 -21.88
C HIS A 366 18.26 35.10 -21.02
N LEU A 367 19.43 34.44 -20.92
CA LEU A 367 19.66 33.33 -20.00
C LEU A 367 19.59 33.77 -18.54
N GLN A 368 20.18 34.91 -18.17
CA GLN A 368 20.09 35.42 -16.80
C GLN A 368 18.65 35.76 -16.42
N GLN A 369 17.87 36.35 -17.33
CA GLN A 369 16.44 36.55 -17.11
C GLN A 369 15.72 35.21 -17.02
N ALA A 370 15.97 34.26 -17.92
CA ALA A 370 15.31 32.95 -17.89
C ALA A 370 15.66 32.11 -16.63
N ILE A 371 16.87 32.27 -16.07
CA ILE A 371 17.37 31.51 -14.93
C ILE A 371 17.07 32.20 -13.58
N PHE A 372 17.15 33.53 -13.53
CA PHE A 372 17.11 34.32 -12.29
C PHE A 372 15.95 35.33 -12.21
N ASP A 373 14.93 35.21 -13.07
CA ASP A 373 13.70 36.00 -12.95
C ASP A 373 13.03 35.75 -11.57
N PRO A 374 12.91 36.79 -10.72
CA PRO A 374 12.33 36.67 -9.39
C PRO A 374 10.83 36.35 -9.37
N GLU A 375 10.12 36.44 -10.51
CA GLU A 375 8.69 36.12 -10.62
C GLU A 375 8.39 34.77 -11.29
N GLY A 376 9.39 34.13 -11.90
CA GLY A 376 9.26 32.87 -12.65
C GLY A 376 9.57 31.62 -11.81
N ARG A 377 8.66 30.63 -11.79
CA ARG A 377 8.89 29.35 -11.10
C ARG A 377 9.72 28.35 -11.94
N ARG A 378 10.84 27.92 -11.34
CA ARG A 378 11.44 26.56 -11.22
C ARG A 378 12.50 26.05 -12.23
N ILE A 379 13.53 25.45 -11.60
CA ILE A 379 14.45 24.35 -11.97
C ILE A 379 15.00 24.36 -13.41
N VAL A 380 16.30 24.68 -13.50
CA VAL A 380 17.11 24.52 -14.71
C VAL A 380 17.84 23.18 -14.66
N SER A 381 17.49 22.26 -15.55
CA SER A 381 18.30 21.08 -15.84
C SER A 381 19.33 21.45 -16.93
N LEU A 382 20.60 21.58 -16.55
CA LEU A 382 21.70 21.63 -17.51
C LEU A 382 21.98 20.20 -17.98
N LEU A 383 21.51 19.85 -19.19
CA LEU A 383 22.07 18.72 -19.90
C LEU A 383 23.44 19.14 -20.43
N ASP A 384 24.48 18.45 -19.97
CA ASP A 384 25.77 18.47 -20.63
C ASP A 384 25.60 17.79 -21.99
N ALA A 385 25.35 18.59 -23.04
CA ALA A 385 25.46 18.12 -24.40
C ALA A 385 26.95 17.98 -24.67
N GLY A 386 27.51 16.80 -24.35
CA GLY A 386 28.93 16.51 -24.43
C GLY A 386 29.59 17.15 -25.65
N VAL A 387 30.34 18.21 -25.40
CA VAL A 387 31.23 18.82 -26.39
C VAL A 387 32.62 18.41 -25.96
N ASP A 388 33.24 17.52 -26.74
CA ASP A 388 34.64 17.12 -26.55
C ASP A 388 35.53 18.37 -26.48
N TRP A 389 36.14 18.59 -25.32
CA TRP A 389 37.07 19.69 -25.14
C TRP A 389 38.42 19.33 -25.79
N PRO A 390 38.93 20.12 -26.76
CA PRO A 390 40.25 19.87 -27.30
C PRO A 390 41.31 20.06 -26.20
N SER A 391 42.25 19.12 -26.14
CA SER A 391 43.23 18.89 -25.06
C SER A 391 44.29 19.99 -24.88
N SER A 392 44.06 21.21 -25.38
CA SER A 392 45.10 22.25 -25.52
C SER A 392 45.04 23.35 -24.46
N LEU A 393 44.27 23.22 -23.39
CA LEU A 393 44.24 24.20 -22.29
C LEU A 393 44.60 23.56 -20.94
N SER A 394 45.80 22.98 -20.87
CA SER A 394 46.49 22.78 -19.58
C SER A 394 47.30 24.04 -19.26
N ALA A 395 46.77 24.93 -18.42
CA ALA A 395 47.56 26.02 -17.86
C ALA A 395 48.46 25.47 -16.72
N LYS A 396 49.76 25.42 -16.98
CA LYS A 396 50.81 25.21 -15.97
C LYS A 396 51.00 26.47 -15.15
N SER A 397 51.13 26.33 -13.83
CA SER A 397 52.17 26.95 -12.96
C SER A 397 51.83 26.56 -11.50
N SER A 398 52.75 26.37 -10.54
CA SER A 398 54.15 26.74 -10.40
C SER A 398 54.86 25.81 -9.38
N GLN A 399 56.18 25.95 -9.30
CA GLN A 399 57.20 25.00 -8.82
C GLN A 399 57.47 24.97 -7.31
N SER A 400 58.08 23.87 -6.83
CA SER A 400 59.23 23.78 -5.88
C SER A 400 59.37 22.29 -5.46
N THR A 401 60.49 21.56 -5.42
CA THR A 401 61.94 21.71 -5.66
C THR A 401 62.47 20.25 -5.78
N PRO A 402 63.55 19.93 -6.54
CA PRO A 402 63.99 18.54 -6.73
C PRO A 402 65.02 18.09 -5.69
N ILE A 403 64.96 16.81 -5.29
CA ILE A 403 66.10 16.06 -4.74
C ILE A 403 66.30 14.81 -5.60
N ALA A 404 67.55 14.60 -5.98
CA ALA A 404 68.04 13.64 -6.95
C ALA A 404 68.40 12.26 -6.36
N GLN A 405 68.72 11.33 -7.28
CA GLN A 405 69.46 10.07 -7.11
C GLN A 405 68.64 8.87 -6.59
N SER A 406 68.75 7.62 -7.09
CA SER A 406 69.63 6.99 -8.08
C SER A 406 69.13 5.57 -8.41
N SER A 407 69.49 5.11 -9.61
CA SER A 407 69.84 3.72 -10.01
C SER A 407 68.96 2.53 -9.58
N GLY A 408 68.40 1.83 -10.56
CA GLY A 408 67.91 0.45 -10.38
C GLY A 408 67.34 -0.15 -11.66
N SER A 409 68.19 -0.84 -12.39
CA SER A 409 68.02 -1.43 -13.73
C SER A 409 67.16 -2.71 -13.80
N LYS A 410 66.28 -2.78 -14.82
CA LYS A 410 65.95 -3.93 -15.74
C LYS A 410 65.42 -5.26 -15.14
N PRO A 411 64.88 -6.21 -15.96
CA PRO A 411 63.93 -6.13 -17.10
C PRO A 411 62.82 -7.25 -16.99
N PRO A 412 61.97 -7.49 -18.03
CA PRO A 412 60.77 -8.33 -17.95
C PRO A 412 60.94 -9.73 -18.55
N ILE A 413 60.09 -10.68 -18.14
CA ILE A 413 59.80 -11.99 -18.75
C ILE A 413 58.38 -12.36 -18.23
N ASN A 414 57.35 -12.76 -18.96
CA ASN A 414 57.07 -13.09 -20.37
C ASN A 414 55.61 -12.69 -20.66
#